data_AF-A0A7R9M079-F1
#
_entry.id   AF-A0A7R9M079-F1
#
_cell.length_a   1.000
_cell.length_b   1.000
_cell.length_c   1.000
_cell.angle_alpha   90.00
_cell.angle_beta   90.00
_cell.angle_gamma   90.00
#
_symmetry.space_group_name_H-M   'P 1'
#
loop_
_entity.id
_entity.type
_entity.pdbx_description
1 polymer ?
#
loop_
_entity_poly.entity_id
_entity_poly.type
_entity_poly.pdbx_seq_one_letter_code
_entity_poly.pdbx_strand_id
1 'polypeptide(L)'
;AADLRATPDLLVADVGIKDYGEKENQDLADRYTISKDDFPSVKLFLNGDLEKPIAFDGKDFNADRIKTFVKTKAGIKILLDSCLEEFDALAAKFAEEKVTKDKQKKVFESAKKKSDALTKESDKKSAAIYVKIMEKALERGVVFYESEKQRVQNLLTGKLSDAKKKELQGRLNIIESFIIAGAAKDEL
;
A
#
# COMPACT_ATOMS: atom_id res chain seq x y z
N ALA A 1 9.53 -3.38 1.28
CA ALA A 1 9.94 -3.85 -0.05
C ALA A 1 8.78 -4.50 -0.82
N ALA A 2 8.01 -5.43 -0.22
CA ALA A 2 6.93 -6.11 -0.92
C ALA A 2 5.83 -5.17 -1.45
N ASP A 3 5.46 -4.16 -0.67
CA ASP A 3 4.37 -3.22 -0.99
C ASP A 3 4.71 -2.32 -2.19
N LEU A 4 6.01 -2.09 -2.45
CA LEU A 4 6.48 -1.30 -3.60
C LEU A 4 6.46 -2.11 -4.90
N ARG A 5 6.59 -3.45 -4.84
CA ARG A 5 6.55 -4.34 -6.02
C ARG A 5 5.18 -4.39 -6.70
N ALA A 6 4.13 -4.04 -5.97
CA ALA A 6 2.77 -3.98 -6.51
C ALA A 6 2.47 -2.70 -7.30
N THR A 7 3.39 -1.73 -7.30
CA THR A 7 3.23 -0.45 -8.01
C THR A 7 3.88 -0.55 -9.39
N PRO A 8 3.10 -0.59 -10.50
CA PRO A 8 3.64 -0.84 -11.84
C PRO A 8 4.66 0.22 -12.30
N ASP A 9 4.55 1.45 -11.81
CA ASP A 9 5.43 2.57 -12.19
C ASP A 9 6.63 2.74 -11.23
N LEU A 10 6.91 1.76 -10.36
CA LEU A 10 8.00 1.85 -9.39
C LEU A 10 8.96 0.66 -9.47
N LEU A 11 10.20 0.94 -9.87
CA LEU A 11 11.32 -0.01 -9.82
C LEU A 11 12.12 0.18 -8.53
N VAL A 12 12.38 -0.91 -7.81
CA VAL A 12 13.27 -0.94 -6.63
C VAL A 12 14.45 -1.84 -6.95
N ALA A 13 15.66 -1.30 -6.85
CA ALA A 13 16.92 -2.01 -7.09
C ALA A 13 17.93 -1.70 -6.00
N ASP A 14 18.82 -2.65 -5.74
CA ASP A 14 19.99 -2.50 -4.88
C ASP A 14 21.28 -2.56 -5.70
N VAL A 15 22.25 -1.72 -5.34
CA VAL A 15 23.56 -1.67 -5.99
C VAL A 15 24.62 -1.85 -4.90
N GLY A 16 25.29 -3.00 -4.92
CA GLY A 16 26.45 -3.25 -4.06
C GLY A 16 27.68 -2.55 -4.61
N ILE A 17 28.27 -1.64 -3.84
CA ILE A 17 29.55 -1.00 -4.18
C ILE A 17 30.66 -1.73 -3.44
N LYS A 18 31.64 -2.25 -4.17
CA LYS A 18 32.86 -2.84 -3.61
C LYS A 18 34.05 -1.97 -3.98
N ASP A 19 34.76 -1.50 -2.96
CA ASP A 19 35.93 -0.64 -3.14
C ASP A 19 37.27 -1.39 -2.98
N TYR A 20 37.23 -2.67 -2.57
CA TYR A 20 38.38 -3.53 -2.39
C TYR A 20 38.34 -4.75 -3.32
N GLY A 21 39.49 -5.14 -3.86
CA GLY A 21 39.60 -6.23 -4.85
C GLY A 21 39.27 -5.76 -6.26
N GLU A 22 38.49 -6.54 -7.01
CA GLU A 22 37.87 -6.06 -8.26
C GLU A 22 36.79 -5.05 -7.90
N LYS A 23 37.11 -3.76 -8.07
CA LYS A 23 36.19 -2.66 -7.80
C LYS A 23 34.90 -2.84 -8.61
N GLU A 24 33.78 -3.04 -7.94
CA GLU A 24 32.46 -3.21 -8.57
C GLU A 24 31.60 -1.98 -8.29
N ASN A 25 30.97 -1.43 -9.33
CA ASN A 25 30.03 -0.30 -9.27
C ASN A 25 30.61 0.99 -8.64
N GLN A 26 31.94 1.10 -8.57
CA GLN A 26 32.62 2.29 -8.06
C GLN A 26 32.35 3.52 -8.95
N ASP A 27 32.19 3.30 -10.25
CA ASP A 27 31.77 4.32 -11.22
C ASP A 27 30.42 4.96 -10.88
N LEU A 28 29.47 4.18 -10.36
CA LEU A 28 28.18 4.68 -9.90
C LEU A 28 28.31 5.46 -8.58
N ALA A 29 29.16 5.01 -7.66
CA ALA A 29 29.46 5.72 -6.42
C ALA A 29 30.04 7.11 -6.73
N ASP A 30 31.00 7.17 -7.65
CA ASP A 30 31.67 8.39 -8.07
C ASP A 30 30.68 9.32 -8.80
N ARG A 31 29.91 8.79 -9.77
CA ARG A 31 28.89 9.56 -10.52
C ARG A 31 27.88 10.23 -9.61
N TYR A 32 27.48 9.54 -8.55
CA TYR A 32 26.47 10.02 -7.62
C TYR A 32 27.07 10.62 -6.34
N THR A 33 28.40 10.78 -6.26
CA THR A 33 29.11 11.35 -5.10
C THR A 33 28.68 10.66 -3.79
N ILE A 34 28.70 9.33 -3.79
CA ILE A 34 28.37 8.50 -2.62
C ILE A 34 29.68 7.94 -2.05
N SER A 35 29.95 8.23 -0.77
CA SER A 35 31.07 7.69 -0.02
C SER A 35 30.64 6.54 0.89
N LYS A 36 31.61 5.84 1.48
CA LYS A 36 31.32 4.76 2.43
C LYS A 36 30.54 5.22 3.66
N ASP A 37 30.77 6.46 4.07
CA ASP A 37 30.11 7.05 5.23
C ASP A 37 28.64 7.39 4.94
N ASP A 38 28.25 7.42 3.66
CA ASP A 38 26.88 7.66 3.21
C ASP A 38 26.05 6.36 3.10
N PHE A 39 26.63 5.19 3.39
CA PHE A 39 25.91 3.93 3.33
C PHE A 39 25.08 3.68 4.60
N PRO A 40 23.80 3.23 4.48
CA PRO A 40 23.04 3.01 3.25
C PRO A 40 22.50 4.31 2.63
N SER A 41 22.73 4.50 1.32
CA SER A 41 22.24 5.65 0.55
C SER A 41 21.06 5.24 -0.33
N VAL A 42 19.97 6.01 -0.30
CA VAL A 42 18.78 5.78 -1.15
C VAL A 42 18.57 6.99 -2.06
N LYS A 43 18.46 6.72 -3.36
CA LYS A 43 18.26 7.73 -4.40
C LYS A 43 17.00 7.41 -5.21
N LEU A 44 16.16 8.42 -5.40
CA LEU A 44 14.94 8.35 -6.19
C LEU A 44 15.16 9.04 -7.53
N PHE A 45 14.95 8.29 -8.61
CA PHE A 45 15.04 8.75 -9.99
C PHE A 45 13.62 8.91 -10.55
N LEU A 46 13.32 10.05 -11.17
CA LEU A 46 11.99 10.36 -11.69
C LEU A 46 12.07 10.59 -13.20
N ASN A 47 11.11 10.01 -13.95
CA ASN A 47 10.95 10.22 -15.40
C ASN A 47 12.24 10.02 -16.23
N GLY A 48 13.13 9.13 -15.79
CA GLY A 48 14.40 8.85 -16.47
C GLY A 48 15.48 9.92 -16.29
N ASP A 49 15.29 10.90 -15.40
CA ASP A 49 16.35 11.85 -15.03
C ASP A 49 17.40 11.15 -14.16
N LEU A 50 18.54 10.84 -14.77
CA LEU A 50 19.70 10.22 -14.12
C LEU A 50 20.67 11.24 -13.53
N GLU A 51 20.49 12.54 -13.81
CA GLU A 51 21.44 13.58 -13.42
C GLU A 51 21.07 14.22 -12.08
N LYS A 52 19.78 14.26 -11.76
CA LYS A 52 19.27 14.91 -10.53
C LYS A 52 18.44 13.96 -9.66
N PRO A 53 19.00 12.85 -9.16
CA PRO A 53 18.29 12.00 -8.23
C PRO A 53 18.00 12.73 -6.91
N ILE A 54 16.83 12.47 -6.36
CA ILE A 54 16.45 12.97 -5.04
C ILE A 54 17.00 12.00 -4.00
N ALA A 55 17.89 12.49 -3.13
CA ALA A 55 18.43 11.69 -2.04
C ALA A 55 17.44 11.61 -0.87
N PHE A 56 17.34 10.42 -0.26
CA PHE A 56 16.70 10.24 1.03
C PHE A 56 17.59 10.82 2.13
N ASP A 57 16.99 11.42 3.15
CA ASP A 57 17.73 12.11 4.23
C ASP A 57 18.45 11.16 5.20
N GLY A 58 18.27 9.84 5.05
CA GLY A 58 18.90 8.80 5.86
C GLY A 58 18.34 8.70 7.29
N LYS A 59 17.42 9.58 7.69
CA LYS A 59 16.87 9.59 9.04
C LYS A 59 15.85 8.47 9.19
N ASP A 60 15.99 7.71 10.28
CA ASP A 60 15.11 6.60 10.65
C ASP A 60 14.86 5.65 9.47
N PHE A 61 15.94 5.02 8.98
CA PHE A 61 15.94 4.11 7.83
C PHE A 61 14.99 2.92 8.07
N ASN A 62 13.72 3.11 7.75
CA ASN A 62 12.65 2.15 7.92
C ASN A 62 11.72 2.15 6.70
N ALA A 63 10.95 1.06 6.56
CA ALA A 63 10.13 0.83 5.39
C ALA A 63 9.07 1.93 5.19
N ASP A 64 8.46 2.43 6.26
CA ASP A 64 7.36 3.39 6.17
C ASP A 64 7.84 4.80 5.82
N ARG A 65 9.04 5.16 6.29
CA ARG A 65 9.69 6.42 5.93
C ARG A 65 10.10 6.44 4.46
N ILE A 66 10.65 5.34 3.96
CA ILE A 66 11.00 5.20 2.53
C ILE A 66 9.74 5.26 1.65
N LYS A 67 8.65 4.56 2.03
CA LYS A 67 7.36 4.67 1.33
C LYS A 67 6.86 6.11 1.31
N THR A 68 6.87 6.78 2.45
CA THR A 68 6.41 8.18 2.56
C THR A 68 7.25 9.12 1.70
N PHE A 69 8.57 8.93 1.68
CA PHE A 69 9.49 9.67 0.83
C PHE A 69 9.16 9.51 -0.66
N VAL A 70 9.02 8.27 -1.13
CA VAL A 70 8.65 7.98 -2.53
C VAL A 70 7.29 8.59 -2.88
N LYS A 71 6.28 8.43 -2.03
CA LYS A 71 4.93 9.01 -2.22
C LYS A 71 4.98 10.53 -2.35
N THR A 72 5.74 11.20 -1.47
CA THR A 72 5.81 12.67 -1.42
C THR A 72 6.58 13.24 -2.61
N LYS A 73 7.68 12.60 -3.01
CA LYS A 73 8.59 13.13 -4.03
C LYS A 73 8.24 12.71 -5.44
N ALA A 74 7.77 11.48 -5.64
CA ALA A 74 7.36 10.99 -6.95
C ALA A 74 5.90 11.34 -7.30
N GLY A 75 5.09 11.72 -6.30
CA GLY A 75 3.64 11.89 -6.49
C GLY A 75 2.92 10.57 -6.79
N ILE A 76 3.60 9.43 -6.64
CA ILE A 76 3.04 8.11 -6.91
C ILE A 76 2.19 7.69 -5.71
N LYS A 77 0.93 7.32 -5.96
CA LYS A 77 0.11 6.64 -4.96
C LYS A 77 0.67 5.23 -4.77
N ILE A 78 1.45 5.06 -3.70
CA ILE A 78 1.82 3.71 -3.24
C ILE A 78 0.54 3.08 -2.70
N LEU A 79 0.04 2.08 -3.43
CA LEU A 79 -1.03 1.23 -2.93
C LEU A 79 -0.51 0.53 -1.67
N LEU A 80 -1.26 0.66 -0.57
CA LEU A 80 -0.97 -0.11 0.62
C LEU A 80 -1.10 -1.60 0.27
N ASP A 81 -0.25 -2.45 0.85
CA ASP A 81 -0.27 -3.86 0.51
C ASP A 81 -1.68 -4.45 0.69
N SER A 82 -2.10 -5.31 -0.24
CA SER A 82 -3.46 -5.85 -0.37
C SER A 82 -4.57 -4.87 -0.79
N CYS A 83 -4.28 -3.60 -1.08
CA CYS A 83 -5.28 -2.68 -1.65
C CYS A 83 -5.34 -2.81 -3.17
N LEU A 84 -6.56 -2.83 -3.71
CA LEU A 84 -6.83 -2.89 -5.14
C LEU A 84 -7.60 -1.63 -5.49
N GLU A 85 -7.02 -0.77 -6.33
CA GLU A 85 -7.57 0.54 -6.64
C GLU A 85 -9.04 0.48 -7.13
N GLU A 86 -9.37 -0.52 -7.95
CA GLU A 86 -10.74 -0.75 -8.40
C GLU A 86 -11.71 -1.10 -7.26
N PHE A 87 -11.23 -1.84 -6.26
CA PHE A 87 -12.02 -2.21 -5.09
C PHE A 87 -12.09 -1.09 -4.07
N ASP A 88 -11.06 -0.25 -3.95
CA ASP A 88 -11.10 0.98 -3.16
C ASP A 88 -12.17 1.93 -3.71
N ALA A 89 -12.26 2.09 -5.02
CA ALA A 89 -13.32 2.87 -5.65
C ALA A 89 -14.72 2.29 -5.39
N LEU A 90 -14.86 0.96 -5.33
CA LEU A 90 -16.12 0.30 -4.98
C LEU A 90 -16.42 0.43 -3.48
N ALA A 91 -15.42 0.33 -2.62
CA ALA A 91 -15.53 0.54 -1.18
C ALA A 91 -16.04 1.95 -0.88
N ALA A 92 -15.51 2.95 -1.59
CA ALA A 92 -15.97 4.32 -1.47
C ALA A 92 -17.43 4.52 -1.89
N LYS A 93 -17.84 3.92 -3.00
CA LYS A 93 -19.25 3.93 -3.43
C LYS A 93 -20.17 3.16 -2.47
N PHE A 94 -19.65 2.14 -1.81
CA PHE A 94 -20.42 1.32 -0.88
C PHE A 94 -20.62 2.02 0.47
N ALA A 95 -19.59 2.70 0.97
CA ALA A 95 -19.57 3.41 2.25
C ALA A 95 -20.22 4.80 2.20
N GLU A 96 -20.70 5.24 1.03
CA GLU A 96 -21.37 6.53 0.88
C GLU A 96 -22.68 6.58 1.71
N GLU A 97 -22.79 7.57 2.59
CA GLU A 97 -23.87 7.69 3.58
C GLU A 97 -25.28 7.80 2.96
N LYS A 98 -25.38 8.37 1.76
CA LYS A 98 -26.64 8.55 0.99
C LYS A 98 -27.00 7.32 0.15
N VAL A 99 -26.21 6.26 0.19
CA VAL A 99 -26.41 5.11 -0.68
C VAL A 99 -27.45 4.17 -0.06
N THR A 100 -28.50 3.85 -0.82
CA THR A 100 -29.56 2.95 -0.35
C THR A 100 -29.05 1.51 -0.26
N LYS A 101 -29.66 0.69 0.61
CA LYS A 101 -29.30 -0.74 0.73
C LYS A 101 -29.33 -1.49 -0.61
N ASP A 102 -30.26 -1.15 -1.51
CA ASP A 102 -30.30 -1.70 -2.87
C ASP A 102 -29.08 -1.31 -3.72
N LYS A 103 -28.60 -0.07 -3.60
CA LYS A 103 -27.36 0.36 -4.26
C LYS A 103 -26.14 -0.31 -3.64
N GLN A 104 -26.08 -0.46 -2.31
CA GLN A 104 -25.02 -1.23 -1.65
C GLN A 104 -24.96 -2.67 -2.15
N LYS A 105 -26.12 -3.34 -2.28
CA LYS A 105 -26.21 -4.68 -2.87
C LYS A 105 -25.70 -4.73 -4.32
N LYS A 106 -26.05 -3.74 -5.16
CA LYS A 106 -25.52 -3.66 -6.53
C LYS A 106 -24.00 -3.49 -6.57
N VAL A 107 -23.44 -2.68 -5.68
CA VAL A 107 -21.99 -2.50 -5.56
C VAL A 107 -21.32 -3.79 -5.09
N PHE A 108 -21.91 -4.47 -4.11
CA PHE A 108 -21.45 -5.78 -3.64
C PHE A 108 -21.45 -6.85 -4.75
N GLU A 109 -22.53 -6.96 -5.53
CA GLU A 109 -22.58 -7.89 -6.67
C GLU A 109 -21.53 -7.56 -7.73
N SER A 110 -21.30 -6.26 -7.99
CA SER A 110 -20.27 -5.80 -8.92
C SER A 110 -18.86 -6.16 -8.42
N ALA A 111 -18.60 -5.96 -7.13
CA ALA A 111 -17.33 -6.36 -6.49
C ALA A 111 -17.12 -7.88 -6.58
N LYS A 112 -18.16 -8.69 -6.37
CA LYS A 112 -18.09 -10.15 -6.49
C LYS A 112 -17.76 -10.59 -7.92
N LYS A 113 -18.47 -10.07 -8.92
CA LYS A 113 -18.18 -10.36 -10.34
C LYS A 113 -16.76 -9.98 -10.72
N LYS A 114 -16.28 -8.81 -10.27
CA LYS A 114 -14.89 -8.40 -10.50
C LYS A 114 -13.89 -9.32 -9.80
N SER A 115 -14.18 -9.74 -8.56
CA SER A 115 -13.34 -10.69 -7.83
C SER A 115 -13.19 -12.02 -8.59
N ASP A 116 -14.26 -12.50 -9.22
CA ASP A 116 -14.24 -13.74 -10.02
C ASP A 116 -13.46 -13.58 -11.34
N ALA A 117 -13.44 -12.37 -11.91
CA ALA A 117 -12.71 -12.04 -13.13
C ALA A 117 -11.20 -11.83 -12.93
N LEU A 118 -10.73 -11.70 -11.67
CA LEU A 118 -9.30 -11.58 -11.38
C LEU A 118 -8.56 -12.87 -11.74
N THR A 119 -7.35 -12.74 -12.27
CA THR A 119 -6.50 -13.89 -12.62
C THR A 119 -5.36 -14.10 -11.63
N LYS A 120 -4.87 -13.04 -10.99
CA LYS A 120 -3.79 -13.09 -10.00
C LYS A 120 -4.29 -13.58 -8.64
N GLU A 121 -3.61 -14.57 -8.06
CA GLU A 121 -4.00 -15.17 -6.77
C GLU A 121 -3.89 -14.18 -5.59
N SER A 122 -2.89 -13.30 -5.60
CA SER A 122 -2.74 -12.21 -4.61
C SER A 122 -3.95 -11.27 -4.61
N ASP A 123 -4.44 -10.95 -5.80
CA ASP A 123 -5.51 -10.00 -6.00
C ASP A 123 -6.83 -10.67 -5.63
N LYS A 124 -7.02 -11.96 -5.95
CA LYS A 124 -8.17 -12.75 -5.49
C LYS A 124 -8.28 -12.78 -3.97
N LYS A 125 -7.16 -13.01 -3.26
CA LYS A 125 -7.14 -13.00 -1.79
C LYS A 125 -7.56 -11.64 -1.23
N SER A 126 -7.03 -10.57 -1.82
CA SER A 126 -7.37 -9.20 -1.44
C SER A 126 -8.84 -8.88 -1.72
N ALA A 127 -9.32 -9.14 -2.93
CA ALA A 127 -10.71 -8.95 -3.36
C ALA A 127 -11.71 -9.73 -2.50
N ALA A 128 -11.38 -10.97 -2.12
CA ALA A 128 -12.21 -11.76 -1.21
C ALA A 128 -12.39 -11.09 0.16
N ILE A 129 -11.39 -10.35 0.65
CA ILE A 129 -11.48 -9.57 1.89
C ILE A 129 -12.44 -8.38 1.70
N TYR A 130 -12.33 -7.62 0.59
CA TYR A 130 -13.27 -6.54 0.28
C TYR A 130 -14.72 -7.04 0.23
N VAL A 131 -14.97 -8.14 -0.48
CA VAL A 131 -16.31 -8.74 -0.60
C VAL A 131 -16.86 -9.14 0.76
N LYS A 132 -16.05 -9.81 1.61
CA LYS A 132 -16.47 -10.18 2.98
C LYS A 132 -16.78 -8.97 3.86
N ILE A 133 -16.00 -7.89 3.74
CA ILE A 133 -16.24 -6.66 4.48
C ILE A 133 -17.56 -6.01 4.04
N MET A 134 -17.81 -5.93 2.73
CA MET A 134 -19.07 -5.42 2.18
C MET A 134 -20.27 -6.29 2.62
N GLU A 135 -20.14 -7.62 2.60
CA GLU A 135 -21.17 -8.55 3.08
C GLU A 135 -21.53 -8.29 4.55
N LYS A 136 -20.51 -8.17 5.41
CA LYS A 136 -20.73 -7.91 6.84
C LYS A 136 -21.27 -6.51 7.10
N ALA A 137 -20.89 -5.52 6.30
CA ALA A 137 -21.44 -4.17 6.37
C ALA A 137 -22.91 -4.12 5.90
N LEU A 138 -23.34 -4.96 4.95
CA LEU A 138 -24.77 -5.09 4.60
C LEU A 138 -25.60 -5.64 5.76
N GLU A 139 -25.04 -6.56 6.55
CA GLU A 139 -25.70 -7.16 7.73
C GLU A 139 -25.75 -6.18 8.91
N ARG A 140 -24.61 -5.54 9.23
CA ARG A 140 -24.39 -4.80 10.49
C ARG A 140 -24.37 -3.27 10.35
N GLY A 141 -24.34 -2.75 9.13
CA GLY A 141 -24.25 -1.32 8.85
C GLY A 141 -22.85 -0.73 9.08
N VAL A 142 -22.77 0.59 9.07
CA VAL A 142 -21.52 1.38 9.10
C VAL A 142 -20.69 1.11 10.36
N VAL A 143 -21.34 0.81 11.51
CA VAL A 143 -20.68 0.48 12.79
C VAL A 143 -19.74 -0.74 12.67
N PHE A 144 -19.95 -1.59 11.66
CA PHE A 144 -19.08 -2.72 11.39
C PHE A 144 -17.63 -2.29 11.14
N TYR A 145 -17.40 -1.20 10.41
CA TYR A 145 -16.06 -0.80 10.00
C TYR A 145 -15.18 -0.44 11.19
N GLU A 146 -15.64 0.45 12.07
CA GLU A 146 -14.97 0.80 13.33
C GLU A 146 -14.74 -0.42 14.22
N SER A 147 -15.75 -1.27 14.39
CA SER A 147 -15.64 -2.47 15.23
C SER A 147 -14.59 -3.45 14.69
N GLU A 148 -14.54 -3.62 13.37
CA GLU A 148 -13.60 -4.53 12.72
C GLU A 148 -12.19 -3.93 12.69
N LYS A 149 -12.06 -2.61 12.50
CA LYS A 149 -10.79 -1.88 12.63
C LYS A 149 -10.17 -2.11 14.00
N GLN A 150 -10.92 -1.85 15.07
CA GLN A 150 -10.43 -2.05 16.44
C GLN A 150 -10.05 -3.51 16.70
N ARG A 151 -10.87 -4.46 16.23
CA ARG A 151 -10.57 -5.89 16.37
C ARG A 151 -9.27 -6.28 15.69
N VAL A 152 -9.02 -5.80 14.46
CA VAL A 152 -7.80 -6.10 13.71
C VAL A 152 -6.58 -5.40 14.33
N GLN A 153 -6.71 -4.17 14.80
CA GLN A 153 -5.65 -3.46 15.54
C GLN A 153 -5.25 -4.21 16.82
N ASN A 154 -6.22 -4.69 17.60
CA ASN A 154 -5.95 -5.50 18.80
C ASN A 154 -5.28 -6.84 18.48
N LEU A 155 -5.54 -7.42 17.29
CA LEU A 155 -4.81 -8.62 16.86
C LEU A 155 -3.36 -8.29 16.50
N LEU A 156 -3.11 -7.14 15.88
CA LEU A 156 -1.76 -6.69 15.50
C LEU A 156 -0.85 -6.43 16.71
N THR A 157 -1.41 -6.07 17.87
CA THR A 157 -0.64 -5.92 19.11
C THR A 157 -0.19 -7.24 19.72
N GLY A 158 -0.74 -8.37 19.25
CA GLY A 158 -0.37 -9.70 19.72
C GLY A 158 0.98 -10.20 19.19
N LYS A 159 1.51 -11.24 19.82
CA LYS A 159 2.72 -11.93 19.34
C LYS A 159 2.38 -12.78 18.12
N LEU A 160 2.60 -12.21 16.94
CA LEU A 160 2.29 -12.81 15.64
C LEU A 160 3.55 -13.03 14.81
N SER A 161 3.51 -14.01 13.91
CA SER A 161 4.52 -14.16 12.85
C SER A 161 4.42 -13.02 11.85
N ASP A 162 5.53 -12.68 11.18
CA ASP A 162 5.57 -11.57 10.23
C ASP A 162 4.58 -11.76 9.06
N ALA A 163 4.38 -13.00 8.62
CA ALA A 163 3.36 -13.33 7.62
C ALA A 163 1.94 -12.97 8.09
N LYS A 164 1.59 -13.28 9.35
CA LYS A 164 0.28 -12.95 9.92
C LYS A 164 0.12 -11.47 10.17
N LYS A 165 1.18 -10.77 10.63
CA LYS A 165 1.17 -9.31 10.76
C LYS A 165 0.88 -8.66 9.41
N LYS A 166 1.53 -9.15 8.36
CA LYS A 166 1.35 -8.65 7.00
C LYS A 166 -0.08 -8.85 6.50
N GLU A 167 -0.66 -10.03 6.70
CA GLU A 167 -2.05 -10.32 6.34
C GLU A 167 -3.05 -9.42 7.09
N LEU A 168 -2.86 -9.27 8.40
CA LEU A 168 -3.71 -8.43 9.24
C LEU A 168 -3.55 -6.94 8.91
N GLN A 169 -2.33 -6.49 8.58
CA GLN A 169 -2.09 -5.13 8.12
C GLN A 169 -2.76 -4.88 6.77
N GLY A 170 -2.66 -5.82 5.82
CA GLY A 170 -3.38 -5.74 4.55
C GLY A 170 -4.90 -5.63 4.76
N ARG A 171 -5.45 -6.42 5.68
CA ARG A 171 -6.86 -6.32 6.06
C ARG A 171 -7.21 -4.97 6.69
N LEU A 172 -6.35 -4.43 7.54
CA LEU A 172 -6.53 -3.11 8.15
C LEU A 172 -6.58 -2.01 7.09
N ASN A 173 -5.64 -2.05 6.13
CA ASN A 173 -5.60 -1.10 5.02
C ASN A 173 -6.90 -1.12 4.20
N ILE A 174 -7.41 -2.32 3.88
CA ILE A 174 -8.68 -2.50 3.17
C ILE A 174 -9.86 -1.89 3.95
N ILE A 175 -9.92 -2.11 5.28
CA ILE A 175 -10.99 -1.55 6.13
C ILE A 175 -10.94 -0.02 6.13
N GLU A 176 -9.74 0.56 6.19
CA GLU A 176 -9.56 2.01 6.17
C GLU A 176 -10.06 2.64 4.87
N SER A 177 -10.01 1.94 3.73
CA SER A 177 -10.62 2.42 2.48
C SER A 177 -12.13 2.65 2.58
N PHE A 178 -12.85 1.88 3.42
CA PHE A 178 -14.27 2.10 3.67
C PHE A 178 -14.52 3.25 4.64
N ILE A 179 -13.68 3.40 5.67
CA ILE A 179 -13.83 4.45 6.69
C ILE A 179 -13.46 5.82 6.13
N ILE A 180 -12.30 5.94 5.49
CA ILE A 180 -11.85 7.20 4.88
C ILE A 180 -12.85 7.66 3.83
N ALA A 181 -13.38 6.76 3.01
CA ALA A 181 -14.36 7.16 2.02
C ALA A 181 -15.73 7.55 2.61
N GLY A 182 -16.09 6.99 3.76
CA GLY A 182 -17.26 7.42 4.53
C GLY A 182 -17.03 8.79 5.21
N ALA A 183 -15.83 9.02 5.75
CA ALA A 183 -15.46 10.21 6.53
C ALA A 183 -14.97 11.40 5.71
N ALA A 184 -14.44 11.19 4.50
CA ALA A 184 -13.89 12.24 3.63
C ALA A 184 -14.94 13.25 3.09
N LYS A 185 -16.17 13.21 3.60
CA LYS A 185 -17.21 14.21 3.35
C LYS A 185 -17.56 15.07 4.58
N ASP A 186 -17.00 14.80 5.76
CA ASP A 186 -17.12 15.72 6.90
C ASP A 186 -16.07 16.86 6.86
N GLU A 187 -15.09 16.79 5.96
CA GLU A 187 -14.02 17.80 5.81
C GLU A 187 -14.00 18.51 4.44
N LEU A 188 -15.10 18.52 3.67
CA LEU A 188 -15.22 19.34 2.46
C LEU A 188 -16.47 20.22 2.40
#